data_AF-A0A5B0KIR9-F1
#
_entry.id   AF-A0A5B0KIR9-F1
#
_cell.length_a   1.000
_cell.length_b   1.000
_cell.length_c   1.000
_cell.angle_alpha   90.00
_cell.angle_beta   90.00
_cell.angle_gamma   90.00
#
_symmetry.space_group_name_H-M   'P 1'
#
loop_
_entity.id
_entity.type
_entity.pdbx_description
1 polymer ?
#
loop_
_entity_poly.entity_id
_entity_poly.type
_entity_poly.pdbx_seq_one_letter_code
_entity_poly.pdbx_strand_id
1 'polypeptide(L)'
;MSIKPRNFDKNVEQQLLKQGVCSQEILSKYSTKEKKFFFNLLYIGSVGRRTHPDDAFAFSLYAYERRKHIASASRFLQMKRDIPLIQQVCNHLVGKWPDGYITTSIGKSIFLKSCKSVVANSGLIDKNDKPYNPPRNGIRSQLKDGRKCKVELSVANEISINELSLRRLANEFDQTGGKESLINQIEYILAIARANKSGRLPIAYHQSKGGRFCAEGAWNLQNCSRIIRYAALAGNYDVDIENCHYTLLKQMCERIGIFTPFINEYVRNKKKIRTEVATFFGCSENMAKEILIALIYGSNLTTWGALKKINIKSNELNLSGSWIDGLAKEIRCVRDFIIYDYTSKTKGHFKIRNDAGMVIKTKTEEMKNIKKATLLAHILHGAESWILQNMIRYLGDNIVLLQHDGVTCLKPVDTELLSDYIEQKTQYRVRFEIEELAAEFTDIRDTTSIDLDYDSLSEMYSKSS
;
A
#
# COMPACT_ATOMS: atom_id res chain seq x y z
N MET A 1 2.00 -14.09 4.46
CA MET A 1 3.43 -13.90 4.18
C MET A 1 3.66 -14.10 2.69
N SER A 2 4.58 -13.31 2.11
CA SER A 2 5.04 -13.37 0.72
C SER A 2 5.91 -14.59 0.44
N ILE A 3 6.17 -14.77 -0.84
CA ILE A 3 7.12 -15.68 -1.46
C ILE A 3 8.53 -15.47 -0.89
N LYS A 4 9.32 -16.53 -0.69
CA LYS A 4 10.73 -16.47 -0.26
C LYS A 4 11.65 -17.26 -1.20
N PRO A 5 12.96 -16.95 -1.27
CA PRO A 5 13.93 -17.86 -1.87
C PRO A 5 13.93 -19.23 -1.17
N ARG A 6 14.09 -20.31 -1.94
CA ARG A 6 14.21 -21.65 -1.36
C ARG A 6 15.44 -21.70 -0.45
N ASN A 7 15.30 -22.37 0.71
CA ASN A 7 16.33 -22.45 1.76
C ASN A 7 16.73 -21.12 2.42
N PHE A 8 15.96 -20.03 2.25
CA PHE A 8 16.30 -18.74 2.87
C PHE A 8 16.45 -18.84 4.40
N ASP A 9 15.56 -19.56 5.08
CA ASP A 9 15.62 -19.72 6.54
C ASP A 9 16.88 -20.50 6.98
N LYS A 10 17.34 -21.49 6.20
CA LYS A 10 18.63 -22.17 6.46
C LYS A 10 19.81 -21.24 6.26
N ASN A 11 19.73 -20.34 5.28
CA ASN A 11 20.76 -19.34 5.05
C ASN A 11 20.83 -18.34 6.21
N VAL A 12 19.69 -17.95 6.80
CA VAL A 12 19.65 -17.15 8.03
C VAL A 12 20.38 -17.88 9.18
N GLU A 13 20.12 -19.18 9.38
CA GLU A 13 20.85 -19.99 10.37
C GLU A 13 22.36 -20.00 10.11
N GLN A 14 22.78 -20.20 8.86
CA GLN A 14 24.19 -20.19 8.49
C GLN A 14 24.85 -18.82 8.73
N GLN A 15 24.14 -17.72 8.46
CA GLN A 15 24.66 -16.38 8.75
C GLN A 15 24.75 -16.12 10.25
N LEU A 16 23.79 -16.58 11.04
CA LEU A 16 23.85 -16.46 12.51
C LEU A 16 25.11 -17.12 13.08
N LEU A 17 25.43 -18.32 12.61
CA LEU A 17 26.64 -19.06 13.01
C LEU A 17 27.91 -18.38 12.49
N LYS A 18 27.96 -18.06 11.20
CA LYS A 18 29.14 -17.45 10.55
C LYS A 18 29.52 -16.11 11.17
N GLN A 19 28.54 -15.35 11.63
CA GLN A 19 28.75 -14.03 12.25
C GLN A 19 28.90 -14.11 13.78
N GLY A 20 28.93 -15.31 14.36
CA GLY A 20 29.07 -15.49 15.82
C GLY A 20 27.91 -14.92 16.64
N VAL A 21 26.73 -14.73 16.04
CA VAL A 21 25.56 -14.15 16.73
C VAL A 21 24.95 -15.17 17.71
N CYS A 22 24.97 -16.46 17.36
CA CYS A 22 24.61 -17.55 18.26
C CYS A 22 25.39 -18.83 17.91
N SER A 23 25.38 -19.81 18.80
CA SER A 23 26.02 -21.12 18.57
C SER A 23 25.07 -22.14 17.92
N GLN A 24 25.63 -23.22 17.38
CA GLN A 24 24.84 -24.35 16.89
C GLN A 24 24.00 -24.98 17.99
N GLU A 25 24.55 -25.06 19.21
CA GLU A 25 23.83 -25.54 20.40
C GLU A 25 22.58 -24.68 20.66
N ILE A 26 22.70 -23.35 20.60
CA ILE A 26 21.56 -22.44 20.76
C ILE A 26 20.50 -22.68 19.68
N LEU A 27 20.88 -22.78 18.40
CA LEU A 27 19.92 -23.01 17.31
C LEU A 27 19.18 -24.34 17.47
N SER A 28 19.86 -25.37 17.97
CA SER A 28 19.28 -26.70 18.20
C SER A 28 18.27 -26.75 19.35
N LYS A 29 18.23 -25.74 20.25
CA LYS A 29 17.21 -25.62 21.32
C LYS A 29 15.80 -25.35 20.78
N TYR A 30 15.70 -24.81 19.57
CA TYR A 30 14.44 -24.37 18.97
C TYR A 30 14.05 -25.27 17.81
N SER A 31 12.78 -25.67 17.77
CA SER A 31 12.26 -26.49 16.69
C SER A 31 12.21 -25.71 15.36
N THR A 32 12.16 -26.44 14.24
CA THR A 32 12.03 -25.84 12.89
C THR A 32 10.82 -24.92 12.78
N LYS A 33 9.69 -25.27 13.42
CA LYS A 33 8.47 -24.46 13.40
C LYS A 33 8.65 -23.12 14.11
N GLU A 34 9.40 -23.11 15.21
CA GLU A 34 9.68 -21.91 16.00
C GLU A 34 10.66 -21.00 15.27
N LYS A 35 11.76 -21.57 14.76
CA LYS A 35 12.75 -20.86 13.93
C LYS A 35 12.09 -20.23 12.71
N LYS A 36 11.26 -20.99 11.97
CA LYS A 36 10.49 -20.48 10.84
C LYS A 36 9.63 -19.28 11.23
N PHE A 37 8.85 -19.40 12.31
CA PHE A 37 8.02 -18.30 12.79
C PHE A 37 8.87 -17.06 13.14
N PHE A 38 9.99 -17.26 13.83
CA PHE A 38 10.89 -16.18 14.23
C PHE A 38 11.59 -15.50 13.04
N PHE A 39 12.08 -16.26 12.08
CA PHE A 39 12.68 -15.73 10.86
C PHE A 39 11.67 -15.06 9.93
N ASN A 40 10.39 -15.45 9.99
CA ASN A 40 9.32 -14.69 9.34
C ASN A 40 9.17 -13.29 9.94
N LEU A 41 9.33 -13.13 11.26
CA LEU A 41 9.30 -11.81 11.91
C LEU A 41 10.51 -10.97 11.50
N LEU A 42 11.70 -11.58 11.48
CA LEU A 42 12.91 -10.95 10.93
C LEU A 42 12.63 -10.43 9.52
N TYR A 43 12.12 -11.30 8.64
CA TYR A 43 11.81 -10.94 7.25
C TYR A 43 10.88 -9.72 7.19
N ILE A 44 9.72 -9.80 7.85
CA ILE A 44 8.69 -8.75 7.86
C ILE A 44 9.24 -7.41 8.38
N GLY A 45 10.07 -7.44 9.42
CA GLY A 45 10.68 -6.22 9.97
C GLY A 45 11.82 -5.66 9.14
N SER A 46 12.60 -6.51 8.47
CA SER A 46 13.71 -6.06 7.65
C SER A 46 13.25 -5.41 6.35
N VAL A 47 12.24 -5.97 5.69
CA VAL A 47 11.69 -5.39 4.45
C VAL A 47 10.68 -4.27 4.69
N GLY A 48 10.39 -3.93 5.95
CA GLY A 48 9.47 -2.86 6.30
C GLY A 48 8.08 -3.10 5.73
N ARG A 49 7.27 -3.91 6.40
CA ARG A 49 5.84 -4.06 6.08
C ARG A 49 5.19 -2.68 6.02
N ARG A 50 4.86 -2.19 4.83
CA ARG A 50 3.84 -1.14 4.66
C ARG A 50 2.49 -1.79 4.52
N THR A 51 1.97 -2.31 5.62
CA THR A 51 0.52 -2.41 5.76
C THR A 51 0.15 -1.41 6.82
N HIS A 52 -0.60 -0.39 6.39
CA HIS A 52 -1.47 0.49 7.16
C HIS A 52 -0.91 1.08 8.47
N PRO A 53 -0.88 2.42 8.64
CA PRO A 53 -0.59 3.07 9.92
C PRO A 53 -1.42 2.49 11.07
N ASP A 54 -2.75 2.50 11.03
CA ASP A 54 -3.59 1.81 12.02
C ASP A 54 -3.77 0.28 11.87
N ASP A 55 -2.92 -0.44 11.13
CA ASP A 55 -2.83 -1.89 11.35
C ASP A 55 -2.00 -2.09 12.62
N ALA A 56 -2.68 -1.94 13.75
CA ALA A 56 -2.23 -2.37 15.08
C ALA A 56 -1.70 -3.83 15.09
N PHE A 57 -1.86 -4.57 13.98
CA PHE A 57 -1.52 -5.98 13.78
C PHE A 57 -0.27 -6.16 12.87
N ALA A 58 0.36 -5.08 12.40
CA ALA A 58 1.46 -5.16 11.43
C ALA A 58 2.74 -5.79 12.02
N PHE A 59 3.04 -5.46 13.28
CA PHE A 59 4.11 -6.05 14.11
C PHE A 59 3.63 -6.56 15.48
N SER A 60 2.32 -6.49 15.73
CA SER A 60 1.74 -7.12 16.91
C SER A 60 1.72 -8.63 16.68
N LEU A 61 2.62 -9.32 17.38
CA LEU A 61 2.38 -10.71 17.68
C LEU A 61 1.23 -10.76 18.68
N TYR A 62 0.01 -10.89 18.18
CA TYR A 62 -1.05 -11.33 19.07
C TYR A 62 -0.61 -12.63 19.72
N ALA A 63 -0.79 -12.69 21.04
CA ALA A 63 -0.44 -13.88 21.79
C ALA A 63 -1.11 -15.13 21.19
N TYR A 64 -2.25 -15.02 20.49
CA TYR A 64 -2.89 -16.15 19.82
C TYR A 64 -2.14 -16.63 18.56
N GLU A 65 -1.70 -15.74 17.65
CA GLU A 65 -0.92 -16.13 16.46
C GLU A 65 0.43 -16.73 16.85
N ARG A 66 1.12 -16.09 17.80
CA ARG A 66 2.36 -16.62 18.36
C ARG A 66 2.16 -18.02 18.94
N ARG A 67 1.09 -18.21 19.74
CA ARG A 67 0.78 -19.49 20.41
C ARG A 67 0.56 -20.65 19.45
N LYS A 68 0.21 -20.40 18.18
CA LYS A 68 0.16 -21.45 17.14
C LYS A 68 1.53 -22.07 16.84
N HIS A 69 2.62 -21.35 17.11
CA HIS A 69 3.99 -21.73 16.77
C HIS A 69 4.91 -21.88 17.98
N ILE A 70 4.77 -21.01 18.99
CA ILE A 70 5.62 -20.96 20.19
C ILE A 70 4.70 -21.02 21.42
N ALA A 71 4.82 -22.10 22.18
CA ALA A 71 3.85 -22.50 23.20
C ALA A 71 3.64 -21.46 24.32
N SER A 72 4.69 -20.75 24.74
CA SER A 72 4.62 -19.82 25.86
C SER A 72 5.32 -18.48 25.57
N ALA A 73 4.93 -17.45 26.33
CA ALA A 73 5.60 -16.15 26.28
C ALA A 73 7.05 -16.23 26.78
N SER A 74 7.31 -17.01 27.83
CA SER A 74 8.66 -17.24 28.36
C SER A 74 9.59 -17.88 27.32
N ARG A 75 9.10 -18.87 26.57
CA ARG A 75 9.87 -19.51 25.49
C ARG A 75 10.22 -18.55 24.37
N PHE A 76 9.28 -17.66 24.01
CA PHE A 76 9.56 -16.60 23.04
C PHE A 76 10.56 -15.56 23.56
N LEU A 77 10.47 -15.18 24.84
CA LEU A 77 11.44 -14.29 25.48
C LEU A 77 12.85 -14.89 25.51
N GLN A 78 12.96 -16.20 25.79
CA GLN A 78 14.22 -16.93 25.73
C GLN A 78 14.78 -16.91 24.30
N MET A 79 13.95 -17.18 23.29
CA MET A 79 14.36 -17.15 21.89
C MET A 79 14.89 -15.79 21.44
N LYS A 80 14.29 -14.69 21.90
CA LYS A 80 14.79 -13.33 21.63
C LYS A 80 16.15 -13.05 22.27
N ARG A 81 16.42 -13.61 23.46
CA ARG A 81 17.72 -13.47 24.14
C ARG A 81 18.79 -14.26 23.42
N ASP A 82 18.46 -15.50 23.06
CA ASP A 82 19.36 -16.45 22.41
C ASP A 82 19.66 -16.08 20.94
N ILE A 83 18.68 -15.51 20.24
CA ILE A 83 18.75 -15.13 18.83
C ILE A 83 18.26 -13.67 18.69
N PRO A 84 19.13 -12.66 18.93
CA PRO A 84 18.74 -11.27 19.11
C PRO A 84 18.44 -10.53 17.78
N LEU A 85 17.61 -11.11 16.93
CA LEU A 85 17.22 -10.57 15.62
C LEU A 85 16.13 -9.49 15.72
N ILE A 86 15.25 -9.60 16.72
CA ILE A 86 14.15 -8.67 16.96
C ILE A 86 14.13 -8.25 18.42
N GLN A 87 13.66 -7.04 18.68
CA GLN A 87 13.46 -6.53 20.04
C GLN A 87 12.07 -5.93 20.19
N GLN A 88 11.54 -5.98 21.40
CA GLN A 88 10.28 -5.33 21.74
C GLN A 88 10.56 -3.87 22.06
N VAL A 89 9.72 -2.96 21.58
CA VAL A 89 9.83 -1.53 21.87
C VAL A 89 8.62 -1.07 22.68
N CYS A 90 8.89 -0.39 23.80
CA CYS A 90 7.88 0.19 24.66
C CYS A 90 7.63 1.63 24.22
N ASN A 91 6.72 1.87 23.27
CA ASN A 91 6.18 3.22 23.07
C ASN A 91 4.66 3.15 23.08
N HIS A 92 4.13 3.21 24.30
CA HIS A 92 2.77 3.61 24.57
C HIS A 92 2.72 5.14 24.57
N LEU A 93 1.87 5.69 23.68
CA LEU A 93 1.48 7.10 23.48
C LEU A 93 2.38 7.89 22.50
N VAL A 94 1.89 8.42 21.38
CA VAL A 94 0.55 8.98 21.09
C VAL A 94 -0.32 8.07 20.21
N GLY A 95 -1.46 7.61 20.75
CA GLY A 95 -2.60 7.08 19.96
C GLY A 95 -2.93 5.58 20.04
N LYS A 96 -2.53 4.85 21.09
CA LYS A 96 -2.82 3.42 21.36
C LYS A 96 -2.34 2.44 20.27
N TRP A 97 -1.05 2.12 20.33
CA TRP A 97 -0.43 1.04 19.55
C TRP A 97 -0.16 -0.17 20.47
N PRO A 98 -0.51 -1.40 20.10
CA PRO A 98 -0.14 -2.59 20.88
C PRO A 98 1.36 -2.87 20.78
N ASP A 99 1.92 -3.48 21.82
CA ASP A 99 3.31 -3.90 21.97
C ASP A 99 3.96 -4.39 20.65
N GLY A 100 4.78 -3.52 20.05
CA GLY A 100 5.43 -3.77 18.78
C GLY A 100 6.82 -4.38 18.93
N TYR A 101 7.26 -5.12 17.91
CA TYR A 101 8.66 -5.51 17.76
C TYR A 101 9.31 -4.74 16.60
N ILE A 102 10.63 -4.58 16.65
CA ILE A 102 11.43 -4.06 15.54
C ILE A 102 12.60 -4.99 15.29
N THR A 103 13.12 -4.98 14.07
CA THR A 103 14.37 -5.69 13.76
C THR A 103 15.56 -4.94 14.38
N THR A 104 16.42 -5.65 15.10
CA THR A 104 17.66 -5.09 15.66
C THR A 104 18.66 -4.77 14.57
N SER A 105 19.70 -3.98 14.87
CA SER A 105 20.79 -3.72 13.90
C SER A 105 21.49 -5.02 13.47
N ILE A 106 21.67 -5.97 14.40
CA ILE A 106 22.18 -7.31 14.11
C ILE A 106 21.21 -8.06 13.19
N GLY A 107 19.91 -8.01 13.48
CA GLY A 107 18.89 -8.61 12.63
C GLY A 107 18.91 -8.09 11.20
N LYS A 108 18.97 -6.77 11.03
CA LYS A 108 19.10 -6.12 9.72
C LYS A 108 20.36 -6.61 8.99
N SER A 109 21.50 -6.70 9.67
CA SER A 109 22.76 -7.19 9.11
C SER A 109 22.69 -8.66 8.68
N ILE A 110 22.12 -9.54 9.52
CA ILE A 110 21.91 -10.96 9.21
C ILE A 110 20.98 -11.12 8.01
N PHE A 111 19.89 -10.35 7.97
CA PHE A 111 18.95 -10.37 6.85
C PHE A 111 19.62 -9.95 5.53
N LEU A 112 20.37 -8.84 5.55
CA LEU A 112 21.13 -8.35 4.40
C LEU A 112 22.09 -9.41 3.87
N LYS A 113 22.90 -10.00 4.75
CA LYS A 113 23.86 -11.06 4.40
C LYS A 113 23.14 -12.28 3.83
N SER A 114 21.99 -12.65 4.39
CA SER A 114 21.17 -13.76 3.91
C SER A 114 20.60 -13.49 2.51
N CYS A 115 20.19 -12.26 2.20
CA CYS A 115 19.75 -11.89 0.85
C CYS A 115 20.90 -12.01 -0.16
N LYS A 116 22.09 -11.52 0.20
CA LYS A 116 23.27 -11.54 -0.67
C LYS A 116 23.77 -12.95 -0.99
N SER A 117 23.62 -13.91 -0.08
CA SER A 117 24.03 -15.31 -0.27
C SER A 117 22.97 -16.21 -0.92
N VAL A 118 21.84 -15.66 -1.39
CA VAL A 118 20.85 -16.43 -2.14
C VAL A 118 21.47 -16.97 -3.44
N VAL A 119 21.36 -18.29 -3.60
CA VAL A 119 21.83 -19.02 -4.78
C VAL A 119 20.90 -18.72 -5.96
N ALA A 120 21.49 -18.38 -7.11
CA ALA A 120 20.75 -18.15 -8.34
C ALA A 120 19.97 -19.40 -8.77
N ASN A 121 18.76 -19.19 -9.30
CA ASN A 121 17.86 -20.25 -9.78
C ASN A 121 17.51 -21.32 -8.72
N SER A 122 17.67 -21.03 -7.42
CA SER A 122 17.31 -21.94 -6.32
C SER A 122 15.81 -22.22 -6.24
N GLY A 123 15.00 -21.41 -6.91
CA GLY A 123 13.54 -21.45 -6.88
C GLY A 123 12.98 -20.67 -5.70
N LEU A 124 11.67 -20.50 -5.74
CA LEU A 124 10.91 -19.77 -4.73
C LEU A 124 9.99 -20.73 -3.99
N ILE A 125 9.64 -20.37 -2.75
CA ILE A 125 8.66 -21.08 -1.92
C ILE A 125 7.54 -20.13 -1.48
N ASP A 126 6.34 -20.67 -1.33
CA ASP A 126 5.17 -19.95 -0.83
C ASP A 126 5.17 -19.87 0.72
N LYS A 127 4.11 -19.28 1.29
CA LYS A 127 3.93 -19.18 2.74
C LYS A 127 3.90 -20.53 3.49
N ASN A 128 3.68 -21.62 2.78
CA ASN A 128 3.58 -22.99 3.30
C ASN A 128 4.86 -23.81 3.06
N ASP A 129 5.96 -23.17 2.64
CA ASP A 129 7.21 -23.80 2.17
C ASP A 129 7.05 -24.76 0.97
N LYS A 130 5.95 -24.64 0.23
CA LYS A 130 5.78 -25.38 -1.02
C LYS A 130 6.45 -24.61 -2.16
N PRO A 131 6.95 -25.28 -3.21
CA PRO A 131 7.42 -24.60 -4.40
C PRO A 131 6.39 -23.57 -4.88
N TYR A 132 6.84 -22.32 -5.05
CA TYR A 132 5.97 -21.26 -5.53
C TYR A 132 5.66 -21.50 -7.01
N ASN A 133 4.39 -21.67 -7.30
CA ASN A 133 3.88 -21.74 -8.66
C ASN A 133 3.23 -20.38 -8.99
N PRO A 134 3.79 -19.60 -9.92
CA PRO A 134 3.18 -18.33 -10.32
C PRO A 134 1.80 -18.61 -10.93
N PRO A 135 0.81 -17.72 -10.70
CA PRO A 135 -0.46 -17.84 -11.39
C PRO A 135 -0.25 -17.68 -12.90
N ARG A 136 -1.11 -18.28 -13.73
CA ARG A 136 -1.05 -18.12 -15.21
C ARG A 136 -1.20 -16.65 -15.65
N ASN A 137 -1.87 -15.85 -14.82
CA ASN A 137 -2.15 -14.44 -15.01
C ASN A 137 -1.83 -13.71 -13.70
N GLY A 138 -1.31 -12.49 -13.76
CA GLY A 138 -1.03 -11.68 -12.58
C GLY A 138 -2.26 -11.50 -11.68
N ILE A 139 -3.48 -11.47 -12.23
CA ILE A 139 -4.71 -11.38 -11.42
C ILE A 139 -5.19 -12.77 -10.98
N ARG A 140 -5.40 -12.94 -9.67
CA ARG A 140 -5.96 -14.17 -9.09
C ARG A 140 -7.43 -14.35 -9.46
N SER A 141 -7.82 -15.61 -9.66
CA SER A 141 -9.20 -16.02 -9.91
C SER A 141 -10.11 -15.97 -8.68
N GLN A 142 -9.57 -15.64 -7.51
CA GLN A 142 -10.31 -15.52 -6.24
C GLN A 142 -10.02 -14.17 -5.57
N LEU A 143 -11.05 -13.62 -4.93
CA LEU A 143 -10.94 -12.49 -4.01
C LEU A 143 -10.26 -12.92 -2.71
N LYS A 144 -9.84 -11.95 -1.90
CA LYS A 144 -9.21 -12.22 -0.58
C LYS A 144 -10.08 -13.06 0.38
N ASP A 145 -11.40 -13.00 0.22
CA ASP A 145 -12.36 -13.77 1.03
C ASP A 145 -12.78 -15.12 0.40
N GLY A 146 -12.10 -15.55 -0.68
CA GLY A 146 -12.31 -16.84 -1.32
C GLY A 146 -13.41 -16.87 -2.38
N ARG A 147 -14.21 -15.80 -2.53
CA ARG A 147 -15.19 -15.69 -3.63
C ARG A 147 -14.48 -15.62 -4.99
N LYS A 148 -15.15 -16.04 -6.06
CA LYS A 148 -14.60 -15.98 -7.42
C LYS A 148 -14.41 -14.52 -7.88
N CYS A 149 -13.22 -14.20 -8.37
CA CYS A 149 -12.95 -12.97 -9.10
C CYS A 149 -13.59 -13.09 -10.50
N LYS A 150 -14.43 -12.12 -10.87
CA LYS A 150 -15.14 -12.10 -12.16
C LYS A 150 -14.40 -11.29 -13.23
N VAL A 151 -13.26 -10.73 -12.90
CA VAL A 151 -12.44 -9.94 -13.83
C VAL A 151 -11.64 -10.91 -14.70
N GLU A 152 -11.92 -10.88 -15.99
CA GLU A 152 -11.22 -11.67 -17.02
C GLU A 152 -10.29 -10.75 -17.82
N LEU A 153 -9.24 -10.25 -17.17
CA LEU A 153 -8.22 -9.38 -17.76
C LEU A 153 -6.85 -10.02 -17.62
N SER A 154 -5.98 -9.90 -18.63
CA SER A 154 -4.62 -10.43 -18.59
C SER A 154 -3.63 -9.36 -18.14
N VAL A 155 -2.82 -9.68 -17.15
CA VAL A 155 -1.72 -8.84 -16.65
C VAL A 155 -0.51 -9.73 -16.41
N ALA A 156 0.68 -9.19 -16.61
CA ALA A 156 1.92 -9.91 -16.32
C ALA A 156 1.95 -10.43 -14.87
N ASN A 157 2.43 -11.67 -14.71
CA ASN A 157 2.64 -12.32 -13.42
C ASN A 157 4.10 -12.24 -12.94
N GLU A 158 4.97 -11.60 -13.73
CA GLU A 158 6.37 -11.37 -13.46
C GLU A 158 6.81 -10.03 -14.05
N ILE A 159 7.73 -9.35 -13.38
CA ILE A 159 8.22 -8.01 -13.72
C ILE A 159 9.73 -8.07 -13.92
N SER A 160 10.20 -7.52 -15.04
CA SER A 160 11.62 -7.24 -15.25
C SER A 160 12.03 -6.03 -14.42
N ILE A 161 13.11 -6.16 -13.63
CA ILE A 161 13.63 -5.10 -12.78
C ILE A 161 14.96 -4.58 -13.31
N ASN A 162 15.21 -3.28 -13.14
CA ASN A 162 16.50 -2.67 -13.42
C ASN A 162 17.46 -2.88 -12.25
N GLU A 163 18.18 -4.01 -12.27
CA GLU A 163 19.15 -4.36 -11.21
C GLU A 163 20.25 -3.31 -11.03
N LEU A 164 20.70 -2.67 -12.12
CA LEU A 164 21.78 -1.69 -12.08
C LEU A 164 21.36 -0.46 -11.26
N SER A 165 20.20 0.10 -11.57
CA SER A 165 19.63 1.24 -10.86
C SER A 165 19.36 0.93 -9.39
N LEU A 166 18.83 -0.26 -9.09
CA LEU A 166 18.64 -0.72 -7.70
C LEU A 166 19.96 -0.81 -6.93
N ARG A 167 21.02 -1.35 -7.53
CA ARG A 167 22.34 -1.44 -6.89
C ARG A 167 22.98 -0.08 -6.67
N ARG A 168 22.84 0.84 -7.63
CA ARG A 168 23.28 2.23 -7.48
C ARG A 168 22.58 2.90 -6.29
N LEU A 169 21.26 2.81 -6.22
CA LEU A 169 20.48 3.35 -5.11
C LEU A 169 20.88 2.75 -3.75
N ALA A 170 21.09 1.43 -3.69
CA ALA A 170 21.54 0.78 -2.46
C ALA A 170 22.90 1.31 -1.99
N ASN A 171 23.85 1.53 -2.90
CA ASN A 171 25.17 2.08 -2.57
C ASN A 171 25.08 3.52 -2.05
N GLU A 172 24.21 4.35 -2.62
CA GLU A 172 24.01 5.72 -2.15
C GLU A 172 23.36 5.77 -0.76
N PHE A 173 22.41 4.87 -0.49
CA PHE A 173 21.86 4.71 0.86
C PHE A 173 22.91 4.26 1.88
N ASP A 174 23.83 3.38 1.46
CA ASP A 174 24.92 2.93 2.32
C ASP A 174 25.88 4.08 2.67
N GLN A 175 26.23 4.91 1.67
CA GLN A 175 27.09 6.09 1.85
C GLN A 175 26.46 7.19 2.73
N THR A 176 25.14 7.40 2.60
CA THR A 176 24.43 8.44 3.36
C THR A 176 24.03 8.01 4.78
N GLY A 177 24.08 6.72 5.09
CA GLY A 177 23.76 6.16 6.41
C GLY A 177 22.26 6.23 6.77
N GLY A 178 21.85 5.48 7.81
CA GLY A 178 20.51 5.55 8.41
C GLY A 178 19.35 5.02 7.54
N LYS A 179 19.66 4.33 6.43
CA LYS A 179 18.68 3.84 5.45
C LYS A 179 18.70 2.31 5.29
N GLU A 180 19.11 1.57 6.31
CA GLU A 180 19.34 0.12 6.20
C GLU A 180 18.06 -0.66 5.86
N SER A 181 16.88 -0.16 6.25
CA SER A 181 15.62 -0.81 5.87
C SER A 181 15.33 -0.70 4.37
N LEU A 182 15.70 0.41 3.73
CA LEU A 182 15.55 0.59 2.28
C LEU A 182 16.55 -0.29 1.53
N ILE A 183 17.79 -0.38 2.02
CA ILE A 183 18.81 -1.31 1.48
C ILE A 183 18.32 -2.76 1.60
N ASN A 184 17.79 -3.16 2.75
CA ASN A 184 17.23 -4.50 2.95
C ASN A 184 16.05 -4.79 2.02
N GLN A 185 15.19 -3.80 1.74
CA GLN A 185 14.15 -3.93 0.74
C GLN A 185 14.75 -4.24 -0.62
N ILE A 186 15.66 -3.38 -1.12
CA ILE A 186 16.32 -3.53 -2.42
C ILE A 186 16.97 -4.91 -2.56
N GLU A 187 17.76 -5.31 -1.56
CA GLU A 187 18.49 -6.58 -1.58
C GLU A 187 17.55 -7.79 -1.54
N TYR A 188 16.38 -7.64 -0.91
CA TYR A 188 15.35 -8.66 -0.98
C TYR A 188 14.70 -8.76 -2.37
N ILE A 189 14.47 -7.64 -3.07
CA ILE A 189 14.00 -7.65 -4.47
C ILE A 189 14.98 -8.44 -5.33
N LEU A 190 16.26 -8.09 -5.23
CA LEU A 190 17.34 -8.73 -5.99
C LEU A 190 17.46 -10.21 -5.63
N ALA A 191 17.31 -10.57 -4.35
CA ALA A 191 17.33 -11.96 -3.91
C ALA A 191 16.16 -12.79 -4.47
N ILE A 192 14.95 -12.22 -4.52
CA ILE A 192 13.78 -12.90 -5.11
C ILE A 192 13.97 -13.08 -6.61
N ALA A 193 14.35 -12.03 -7.34
CA ALA A 193 14.58 -12.09 -8.78
C ALA A 193 15.69 -13.11 -9.13
N ARG A 194 16.81 -13.08 -8.38
CA ARG A 194 17.92 -14.03 -8.52
C ARG A 194 17.52 -15.48 -8.24
N ALA A 195 16.70 -15.72 -7.22
CA ALA A 195 16.23 -17.06 -6.90
C ALA A 195 15.21 -17.58 -7.92
N ASN A 196 14.43 -16.69 -8.52
CA ASN A 196 13.44 -17.05 -9.52
C ASN A 196 14.12 -17.53 -10.80
N LYS A 197 13.60 -18.61 -11.41
CA LYS A 197 14.22 -19.23 -12.59
C LYS A 197 14.19 -18.32 -13.82
N SER A 198 13.22 -17.41 -13.90
CA SER A 198 13.09 -16.45 -14.99
C SER A 198 14.00 -15.24 -14.84
N GLY A 199 14.65 -15.06 -13.68
CA GLY A 199 15.37 -13.82 -13.33
C GLY A 199 14.46 -12.62 -13.06
N ARG A 200 13.13 -12.79 -13.11
CA ARG A 200 12.15 -11.71 -12.93
C ARG A 200 11.51 -11.73 -11.55
N LEU A 201 10.97 -10.59 -11.13
CA LEU A 201 10.24 -10.47 -9.87
C LEU A 201 8.80 -10.98 -10.05
N PRO A 202 8.37 -12.04 -9.34
CA PRO A 202 6.98 -12.50 -9.43
C PRO A 202 6.03 -11.49 -8.79
N ILE A 203 4.85 -11.34 -9.41
CA ILE A 203 3.77 -10.51 -8.89
C ILE A 203 2.42 -11.20 -9.07
N ALA A 204 1.55 -11.03 -8.08
CA ALA A 204 0.17 -11.48 -8.15
C ALA A 204 -0.73 -10.47 -7.46
N TYR A 205 -1.92 -10.26 -8.01
CA TYR A 205 -2.91 -9.32 -7.53
C TYR A 205 -4.18 -10.05 -7.14
N HIS A 206 -4.80 -9.63 -6.04
CA HIS A 206 -6.17 -10.00 -5.72
C HIS A 206 -7.06 -8.77 -5.81
N GLN A 207 -8.32 -8.96 -6.22
CA GLN A 207 -9.28 -7.88 -6.20
C GLN A 207 -9.81 -7.67 -4.76
N SER A 208 -9.79 -6.42 -4.30
CA SER A 208 -10.25 -6.02 -2.97
C SER A 208 -11.78 -5.93 -2.91
N LYS A 209 -12.34 -5.75 -1.70
CA LYS A 209 -13.79 -5.57 -1.53
C LYS A 209 -14.32 -4.27 -2.14
N GLY A 210 -13.46 -3.26 -2.33
CA GLY A 210 -13.79 -2.04 -3.06
C GLY A 210 -13.61 -2.18 -4.58
N GLY A 211 -12.93 -3.22 -5.05
CA GLY A 211 -12.71 -3.51 -6.47
C GLY A 211 -11.28 -3.28 -6.95
N ARG A 212 -10.42 -2.63 -6.16
CA ARG A 212 -9.00 -2.39 -6.51
C ARG A 212 -8.22 -3.68 -6.67
N PHE A 213 -7.19 -3.68 -7.51
CA PHE A 213 -6.22 -4.77 -7.59
C PHE A 213 -5.08 -4.52 -6.62
N CYS A 214 -4.94 -5.39 -5.62
CA CYS A 214 -3.93 -5.29 -4.57
C CYS A 214 -2.90 -6.39 -4.72
N ALA A 215 -1.63 -6.01 -4.85
CA ALA A 215 -0.51 -6.93 -4.94
C ALA A 215 -0.36 -7.75 -3.65
N GLU A 216 -0.09 -9.04 -3.81
CA GLU A 216 0.11 -9.98 -2.72
C GLU A 216 1.50 -9.84 -2.10
N GLY A 217 1.61 -10.16 -0.81
CA GLY A 217 2.88 -10.21 -0.09
C GLY A 217 3.04 -9.11 0.95
N ALA A 218 4.00 -9.31 1.86
CA ALA A 218 4.37 -8.30 2.86
C ALA A 218 5.15 -7.13 2.25
N TRP A 219 5.77 -7.37 1.10
CA TRP A 219 6.48 -6.41 0.29
C TRP A 219 6.20 -6.72 -1.19
N ASN A 220 5.95 -5.69 -2.00
CA ASN A 220 5.74 -5.76 -3.44
C ASN A 220 5.98 -4.36 -4.06
N LEU A 221 6.11 -4.27 -5.39
CA LEU A 221 6.39 -2.99 -6.07
C LEU A 221 5.22 -1.99 -6.01
N GLN A 222 3.97 -2.44 -5.84
CA GLN A 222 2.81 -1.56 -5.68
C GLN A 222 2.88 -0.75 -4.37
N ASN A 223 3.40 -1.36 -3.29
CA ASN A 223 3.44 -0.77 -1.95
C ASN A 223 4.85 -0.42 -1.45
N CYS A 224 5.87 -0.47 -2.31
CA CYS A 224 7.24 -0.10 -1.93
C CYS A 224 7.45 1.42 -1.90
N SER A 225 8.62 1.89 -1.48
CA SER A 225 8.92 3.33 -1.58
C SER A 225 9.00 3.76 -3.04
N ARG A 226 8.49 4.97 -3.34
CA ARG A 226 8.56 5.57 -4.69
C ARG A 226 9.96 5.51 -5.27
N ILE A 227 10.99 5.91 -4.50
CA ILE A 227 12.39 5.85 -4.95
C ILE A 227 12.88 4.43 -5.29
N ILE A 228 12.44 3.40 -4.57
CA ILE A 228 12.76 2.00 -4.89
C ILE A 228 12.00 1.56 -6.15
N ARG A 229 10.72 1.93 -6.29
CA ARG A 229 9.94 1.66 -7.53
C ARG A 229 10.60 2.30 -8.75
N TYR A 230 11.05 3.54 -8.61
CA TYR A 230 11.70 4.32 -9.67
C TYR A 230 13.01 3.65 -10.10
N ALA A 231 13.83 3.26 -9.12
CA ALA A 231 15.04 2.50 -9.42
C ALA A 231 14.73 1.12 -10.03
N ALA A 232 13.72 0.40 -9.53
CA ALA A 232 13.35 -0.93 -10.02
C ALA A 232 12.80 -0.91 -11.45
N LEU A 233 12.10 0.16 -11.84
CA LEU A 233 11.39 0.29 -13.10
C LEU A 233 11.93 1.44 -13.96
N ALA A 234 13.21 1.80 -13.76
CA ALA A 234 13.81 2.93 -14.45
C ALA A 234 13.71 2.79 -15.98
N GLY A 235 13.23 3.83 -16.65
CA GLY A 235 12.93 3.87 -18.10
C GLY A 235 11.50 3.48 -18.48
N ASN A 236 10.65 3.11 -17.50
CA ASN A 236 9.22 2.94 -17.70
C ASN A 236 8.45 4.25 -17.39
N TYR A 237 7.13 4.25 -17.58
CA TYR A 237 6.28 5.44 -17.45
C TYR A 237 5.13 5.18 -16.48
N ASP A 238 5.03 5.94 -15.39
CA ASP A 238 3.83 5.94 -14.55
C ASP A 238 2.73 6.74 -15.25
N VAL A 239 1.51 6.18 -15.30
CA VAL A 239 0.30 6.79 -15.87
C VAL A 239 -0.78 6.78 -14.79
N ASP A 240 -0.96 7.92 -14.14
CA ASP A 240 -1.83 8.09 -12.97
C ASP A 240 -3.05 8.97 -13.29
N ILE A 241 -4.20 8.69 -12.67
CA ILE A 241 -5.41 9.51 -12.82
C ILE A 241 -5.27 10.80 -12.01
N GLU A 242 -5.42 11.95 -12.69
CA GLU A 242 -5.35 13.26 -12.05
C GLU A 242 -6.52 13.49 -11.06
N ASN A 243 -6.17 13.67 -9.78
CA ASN A 243 -7.12 13.99 -8.69
C ASN A 243 -8.34 13.05 -8.66
N CYS A 244 -8.10 11.76 -8.92
CA CYS A 244 -9.08 10.72 -9.22
C CYS A 244 -10.41 10.89 -8.44
N HIS A 245 -10.40 10.74 -7.12
CA HIS A 245 -11.63 10.69 -6.34
C HIS A 245 -12.43 11.99 -6.31
N TYR A 246 -11.78 13.16 -6.34
CA TYR A 246 -12.53 14.43 -6.44
C TYR A 246 -13.14 14.58 -7.83
N THR A 247 -12.42 14.19 -8.88
CA THR A 247 -12.92 14.16 -10.27
C THR A 247 -14.11 13.22 -10.41
N LEU A 248 -14.08 12.05 -9.76
CA LEU A 248 -15.19 11.10 -9.76
C LEU A 248 -16.38 11.60 -8.95
N LEU A 249 -16.15 12.10 -7.73
CA LEU A 249 -17.21 12.62 -6.86
C LEU A 249 -17.97 13.77 -7.53
N LYS A 250 -17.23 14.70 -8.16
CA LYS A 250 -17.79 15.78 -8.98
C LYS A 250 -18.77 15.23 -10.02
N GLN A 251 -18.32 14.31 -10.87
CA GLN A 251 -19.13 13.79 -11.97
C GLN A 251 -20.32 12.98 -11.46
N MET A 252 -20.16 12.23 -10.36
CA MET A 252 -21.29 11.54 -9.73
C MET A 252 -22.33 12.54 -9.22
N CYS A 253 -21.93 13.67 -8.62
CA CYS A 253 -22.83 14.74 -8.19
C CYS A 253 -23.55 15.40 -9.37
N GLU A 254 -22.81 15.73 -10.44
CA GLU A 254 -23.37 16.33 -11.66
C GLU A 254 -24.45 15.41 -12.28
N ARG A 255 -24.23 14.10 -12.32
CA ARG A 255 -25.21 13.11 -12.84
C ARG A 255 -26.52 13.08 -12.05
N ILE A 256 -26.51 13.46 -10.78
CA ILE A 256 -27.71 13.52 -9.92
C ILE A 256 -28.19 14.95 -9.67
N GLY A 257 -27.64 15.93 -10.39
CA GLY A 257 -28.06 17.34 -10.31
C GLY A 257 -27.64 18.06 -9.02
N ILE A 258 -26.59 17.60 -8.33
CA ILE A 258 -26.08 18.23 -7.10
C ILE A 258 -24.94 19.19 -7.45
N PHE A 259 -25.11 20.46 -7.07
CA PHE A 259 -24.12 21.52 -7.29
C PHE A 259 -22.98 21.46 -6.25
N THR A 260 -21.74 21.48 -6.72
CA THR A 260 -20.53 21.30 -5.87
C THR A 260 -19.46 22.36 -6.15
N PRO A 261 -19.68 23.65 -5.83
CA PRO A 261 -18.74 24.73 -6.15
C PRO A 261 -17.32 24.50 -5.63
N PHE A 262 -17.14 24.02 -4.39
CA PHE A 262 -15.80 23.86 -3.79
C PHE A 262 -15.03 22.69 -4.42
N ILE A 263 -15.68 21.54 -4.60
CA ILE A 263 -15.13 20.38 -5.31
C ILE A 263 -14.80 20.76 -6.76
N ASN A 264 -15.68 21.51 -7.44
CA ASN A 264 -15.48 21.96 -8.82
C ASN A 264 -14.25 22.85 -8.95
N GLU A 265 -14.09 23.80 -8.02
CA GLU A 265 -12.93 24.66 -7.99
C GLU A 265 -11.64 23.87 -7.75
N TYR A 266 -11.65 22.91 -6.81
CA TYR A 266 -10.48 22.08 -6.54
C TYR A 266 -10.06 21.24 -7.75
N VAL A 267 -11.03 20.59 -8.41
CA VAL A 267 -10.76 19.78 -9.61
C VAL A 267 -10.20 20.64 -10.75
N ARG A 268 -10.69 21.87 -10.92
CA ARG A 268 -10.19 22.79 -11.97
C ARG A 268 -8.82 23.37 -11.67
N ASN A 269 -8.52 23.65 -10.40
CA ASN A 269 -7.37 24.45 -9.97
C ASN A 269 -6.48 23.73 -8.95
N LYS A 270 -6.23 22.42 -9.12
CA LYS A 270 -5.59 21.56 -8.10
C LYS A 270 -4.32 22.15 -7.48
N LYS A 271 -3.41 22.71 -8.30
CA LYS A 271 -2.09 23.21 -7.87
C LYS A 271 -2.27 24.47 -7.05
N LYS A 272 -3.01 25.44 -7.59
CA LYS A 272 -3.35 26.70 -6.92
C LYS A 272 -4.00 26.44 -5.56
N ILE A 273 -5.01 25.58 -5.51
CA ILE A 273 -5.72 25.26 -4.25
C ILE A 273 -4.80 24.56 -3.24
N ARG A 274 -3.92 23.65 -3.67
CA ARG A 274 -2.93 23.05 -2.75
C ARG A 274 -1.98 24.09 -2.19
N THR A 275 -1.50 25.03 -3.00
CA THR A 275 -0.67 26.15 -2.54
C THR A 275 -1.43 27.04 -1.56
N GLU A 276 -2.68 27.41 -1.86
CA GLU A 276 -3.51 28.24 -0.96
C GLU A 276 -3.79 27.55 0.39
N VAL A 277 -4.13 26.26 0.37
CA VAL A 277 -4.32 25.46 1.59
C VAL A 277 -3.00 25.34 2.37
N ALA A 278 -1.86 25.15 1.69
CA ALA A 278 -0.55 25.11 2.31
C ALA A 278 -0.19 26.43 2.99
N THR A 279 -0.42 27.56 2.31
CA THR A 279 -0.24 28.91 2.88
C THR A 279 -1.16 29.13 4.07
N PHE A 280 -2.44 28.78 3.96
CA PHE A 280 -3.42 28.95 5.04
C PHE A 280 -3.03 28.21 6.33
N PHE A 281 -2.47 27.00 6.20
CA PHE A 281 -2.02 26.20 7.34
C PHE A 281 -0.53 26.36 7.67
N GLY A 282 0.22 27.17 6.93
CA GLY A 282 1.68 27.28 7.10
C GLY A 282 2.41 25.94 6.97
N CYS A 283 2.01 25.09 6.02
CA CYS A 283 2.56 23.76 5.81
C CYS A 283 3.08 23.57 4.37
N SER A 284 3.61 22.39 4.04
CA SER A 284 4.04 22.08 2.68
C SER A 284 2.86 21.71 1.76
N GLU A 285 3.00 21.87 0.44
CA GLU A 285 1.99 21.44 -0.52
C GLU A 285 1.67 19.93 -0.41
N ASN A 286 2.67 19.12 -0.05
CA ASN A 286 2.48 17.70 0.21
C ASN A 286 1.56 17.47 1.42
N MET A 287 1.74 18.20 2.53
CA MET A 287 0.83 18.14 3.68
C MET A 287 -0.58 18.63 3.32
N ALA A 288 -0.69 19.71 2.53
CA ALA A 288 -1.99 20.19 2.03
C ALA A 288 -2.71 19.14 1.17
N LYS A 289 -2.00 18.45 0.28
CA LYS A 289 -2.53 17.30 -0.48
C LYS A 289 -3.07 16.23 0.47
N GLU A 290 -2.35 15.87 1.52
CA GLU A 290 -2.80 14.88 2.50
C GLU A 290 -4.08 15.30 3.24
N ILE A 291 -4.21 16.58 3.63
CA ILE A 291 -5.43 17.12 4.25
C ILE A 291 -6.62 16.94 3.30
N LEU A 292 -6.47 17.36 2.04
CA LEU A 292 -7.55 17.29 1.04
C LEU A 292 -7.97 15.85 0.80
N ILE A 293 -7.03 14.91 0.74
CA ILE A 293 -7.35 13.49 0.63
C ILE A 293 -8.05 12.98 1.89
N ALA A 294 -7.59 13.35 3.09
CA ALA A 294 -8.23 12.96 4.35
C ALA A 294 -9.71 13.39 4.40
N LEU A 295 -10.02 14.61 3.97
CA LEU A 295 -11.39 15.14 3.95
C LEU A 295 -12.36 14.30 3.10
N ILE A 296 -11.97 13.87 1.89
CA ILE A 296 -12.86 13.07 1.04
C ILE A 296 -13.13 11.68 1.65
N TYR A 297 -12.19 11.15 2.44
CA TYR A 297 -12.37 9.93 3.23
C TYR A 297 -13.01 10.17 4.60
N GLY A 298 -13.56 11.36 4.84
CA GLY A 298 -14.43 11.64 5.98
C GLY A 298 -13.73 12.11 7.24
N SER A 299 -12.44 12.46 7.19
CA SER A 299 -11.75 13.09 8.31
C SER A 299 -12.38 14.43 8.66
N ASN A 300 -12.48 14.73 9.95
CA ASN A 300 -12.83 16.07 10.40
C ASN A 300 -11.63 17.01 10.28
N LEU A 301 -11.90 18.28 9.99
CA LEU A 301 -10.87 19.33 9.90
C LEU A 301 -10.44 19.78 11.31
N THR A 302 -9.76 18.89 12.03
CA THR A 302 -9.28 19.10 13.41
C THR A 302 -7.86 18.56 13.57
N THR A 303 -7.19 18.96 14.65
CA THR A 303 -5.86 18.48 15.05
C THR A 303 -5.81 16.98 15.37
N TRP A 304 -6.97 16.33 15.52
CA TRP A 304 -7.10 14.88 15.70
C TRP A 304 -7.52 14.17 14.41
N GLY A 305 -7.89 14.92 13.36
CA GLY A 305 -8.37 14.41 12.07
C GLY A 305 -7.40 14.74 10.94
N ALA A 306 -7.87 15.51 9.95
CA ALA A 306 -7.10 15.86 8.76
C ALA A 306 -5.85 16.71 9.07
N LEU A 307 -5.86 17.49 10.16
CA LEU A 307 -4.75 18.37 10.53
C LEU A 307 -3.74 17.71 11.48
N LYS A 308 -3.88 16.41 11.78
CA LYS A 308 -3.06 15.69 12.78
C LYS A 308 -1.55 15.77 12.56
N LYS A 309 -1.12 15.84 11.30
CA LYS A 309 0.31 15.92 10.94
C LYS A 309 0.86 17.34 10.98
N ILE A 310 0.01 18.34 11.17
CA ILE A 310 0.41 19.73 11.22
C ILE A 310 0.53 20.13 12.69
N ASN A 311 1.65 20.76 13.03
CA ASN A 311 1.93 21.21 14.39
C ASN A 311 1.21 22.54 14.72
N ILE A 312 -0.09 22.63 14.42
CA ILE A 312 -0.93 23.78 14.76
C ILE A 312 -1.69 23.49 16.05
N LYS A 313 -1.73 24.46 16.96
CA LYS A 313 -2.54 24.36 18.18
C LYS A 313 -4.01 24.65 17.87
N SER A 314 -4.92 23.86 18.45
CA SER A 314 -6.36 23.94 18.15
C SER A 314 -7.02 25.28 18.48
N ASN A 315 -6.46 26.04 19.41
CA ASN A 315 -6.94 27.37 19.82
C ASN A 315 -6.52 28.50 18.87
N GLU A 316 -5.64 28.25 17.91
CA GLU A 316 -5.14 29.24 16.94
C GLU A 316 -5.85 29.15 15.57
N LEU A 317 -6.75 28.17 15.39
CA LEU A 317 -7.41 27.86 14.12
C LEU A 317 -8.81 28.47 14.01
N ASN A 318 -8.93 29.63 13.35
CA ASN A 318 -10.23 30.09 12.85
C ASN A 318 -10.49 29.53 11.45
N LEU A 319 -11.19 28.40 11.39
CA LEU A 319 -11.54 27.73 10.13
C LEU A 319 -12.81 28.28 9.49
N SER A 320 -13.69 28.91 10.27
CA SER A 320 -15.04 29.24 9.85
C SER A 320 -15.03 30.22 8.69
N GLY A 321 -15.70 29.86 7.59
CA GLY A 321 -15.78 30.71 6.39
C GLY A 321 -14.56 30.65 5.48
N SER A 322 -13.52 29.89 5.84
CA SER A 322 -12.43 29.57 4.91
C SER A 322 -12.91 28.65 3.79
N TRP A 323 -12.19 28.67 2.67
CA TRP A 323 -12.48 27.79 1.53
C TRP A 323 -12.47 26.30 1.91
N ILE A 324 -11.51 25.89 2.75
CA ILE A 324 -11.36 24.48 3.18
C ILE A 324 -12.48 24.03 4.12
N ASP A 325 -13.05 24.94 4.92
CA ASP A 325 -14.26 24.69 5.71
C ASP A 325 -15.49 24.54 4.80
N GLY A 326 -15.60 25.38 3.77
CA GLY A 326 -16.60 25.24 2.71
C GLY A 326 -16.55 23.88 2.02
N LEU A 327 -15.35 23.44 1.60
CA LEU A 327 -15.12 22.12 1.02
C LEU A 327 -15.54 20.99 1.97
N ALA A 328 -15.13 21.05 3.25
CA ALA A 328 -15.44 20.01 4.23
C ALA A 328 -16.96 19.88 4.47
N LYS A 329 -17.68 21.01 4.51
CA LYS A 329 -19.15 21.03 4.60
C LYS A 329 -19.81 20.47 3.35
N GLU A 330 -19.31 20.84 2.17
CA GLU A 330 -19.80 20.34 0.88
C GLU A 330 -19.63 18.81 0.78
N ILE A 331 -18.43 18.28 1.05
CA ILE A 331 -18.16 16.83 1.06
C ILE A 331 -19.13 16.09 1.98
N ARG A 332 -19.38 16.64 3.19
CA ARG A 332 -20.31 16.04 4.16
C ARG A 332 -21.73 15.97 3.60
N CYS A 333 -22.16 17.01 2.90
CA CYS A 333 -23.48 17.12 2.29
C CYS A 333 -23.65 16.15 1.10
N VAL A 334 -22.74 16.20 0.13
CA VAL A 334 -22.83 15.38 -1.11
C VAL A 334 -22.75 13.89 -0.82
N ARG A 335 -22.00 13.50 0.22
CA ARG A 335 -21.88 12.10 0.64
C ARG A 335 -23.23 11.42 0.85
N ASP A 336 -24.19 12.13 1.43
CA ASP A 336 -25.50 11.56 1.72
C ASP A 336 -26.31 11.34 0.45
N PHE A 337 -26.28 12.29 -0.49
CA PHE A 337 -26.92 12.16 -1.79
C PHE A 337 -26.34 11.00 -2.62
N ILE A 338 -25.02 10.86 -2.64
CA ILE A 338 -24.34 9.81 -3.40
C ILE A 338 -24.60 8.43 -2.81
N ILE A 339 -24.54 8.28 -1.48
CA ILE A 339 -24.89 7.02 -0.81
C ILE A 339 -26.34 6.66 -1.10
N TYR A 340 -27.26 7.62 -1.05
CA TYR A 340 -28.67 7.38 -1.36
C TYR A 340 -28.87 6.91 -2.80
N ASP A 341 -28.27 7.59 -3.78
CA ASP A 341 -28.34 7.23 -5.20
C ASP A 341 -27.84 5.81 -5.47
N TYR A 342 -26.67 5.46 -4.93
CA TYR A 342 -26.14 4.10 -5.09
C TYR A 342 -26.95 3.05 -4.34
N THR A 343 -27.54 3.40 -3.19
CA THR A 343 -28.42 2.49 -2.45
C THR A 343 -29.71 2.23 -3.23
N SER A 344 -30.34 3.25 -3.81
CA SER A 344 -31.60 3.13 -4.56
C SER A 344 -31.43 2.29 -5.84
N LYS A 345 -30.28 2.38 -6.49
CA LYS A 345 -29.91 1.57 -7.67
C LYS A 345 -29.51 0.13 -7.33
N THR A 346 -29.21 -0.16 -6.06
CA THR A 346 -28.76 -1.49 -5.64
C THR A 346 -29.95 -2.41 -5.33
N LYS A 347 -30.04 -3.55 -6.02
CA LYS A 347 -31.08 -4.56 -5.74
C LYS A 347 -30.87 -5.23 -4.38
N GLY A 348 -31.82 -5.03 -3.46
CA GLY A 348 -31.94 -5.70 -2.15
C GLY A 348 -31.53 -4.82 -0.96
N HIS A 349 -32.01 -5.19 0.23
CA HIS A 349 -31.88 -4.34 1.42
C HIS A 349 -30.47 -4.30 2.03
N PHE A 350 -30.15 -3.17 2.66
CA PHE A 350 -28.96 -2.94 3.47
C PHE A 350 -27.61 -3.22 2.79
N LYS A 351 -27.49 -2.88 1.50
CA LYS A 351 -26.26 -3.05 0.75
C LYS A 351 -26.14 -2.05 -0.40
N ILE A 352 -24.91 -1.79 -0.80
CA ILE A 352 -24.55 -0.94 -1.94
C ILE A 352 -23.66 -1.75 -2.88
N ARG A 353 -23.99 -1.72 -4.17
CA ARG A 353 -23.13 -2.23 -5.25
C ARG A 353 -22.44 -1.05 -5.93
N ASN A 354 -21.11 -1.10 -6.03
CA ASN A 354 -20.33 -0.06 -6.71
C ASN A 354 -20.14 -0.39 -8.22
N ASP A 355 -19.48 0.51 -8.95
CA ASP A 355 -19.33 0.41 -10.42
C ASP A 355 -18.49 -0.79 -10.86
N ALA A 356 -17.48 -1.18 -10.08
CA ALA A 356 -16.73 -2.43 -10.29
C ALA A 356 -17.53 -3.70 -9.94
N GLY A 357 -18.79 -3.54 -9.53
CA GLY A 357 -19.71 -4.63 -9.22
C GLY A 357 -19.52 -5.24 -7.82
N MET A 358 -18.70 -4.64 -6.96
CA MET A 358 -18.48 -5.10 -5.60
C MET A 358 -19.58 -4.63 -4.66
N VAL A 359 -19.88 -5.44 -3.65
CA VAL A 359 -20.98 -5.20 -2.71
C VAL A 359 -20.46 -5.00 -1.29
N ILE A 360 -20.92 -3.92 -0.65
CA ILE A 360 -20.74 -3.65 0.78
C ILE A 360 -22.10 -3.67 1.49
N LYS A 361 -22.16 -4.20 2.71
CA LYS A 361 -23.34 -4.07 3.58
C LYS A 361 -23.40 -2.65 4.14
N THR A 362 -24.59 -2.08 4.30
CA THR A 362 -24.76 -0.78 4.97
C THR A 362 -25.01 -0.92 6.47
N LYS A 363 -25.20 -2.15 6.95
CA LYS A 363 -25.31 -2.49 8.37
C LYS A 363 -24.34 -3.61 8.77
N THR A 364 -23.87 -3.58 10.02
CA THR A 364 -23.13 -4.68 10.65
C THR A 364 -24.05 -5.86 10.95
N GLU A 365 -23.48 -6.98 11.40
CA GLU A 365 -24.26 -8.13 11.89
C GLU A 365 -25.11 -7.76 13.12
N GLU A 366 -24.64 -6.82 13.94
CA GLU A 366 -25.36 -6.23 15.08
C GLU A 366 -26.36 -5.13 14.66
N MET A 367 -26.69 -5.01 13.37
CA MET A 367 -27.63 -4.02 12.83
C MET A 367 -27.24 -2.54 13.02
N LYS A 368 -25.98 -2.25 13.35
CA LYS A 368 -25.44 -0.88 13.41
C LYS A 368 -25.11 -0.37 12.02
N ASN A 369 -25.35 0.92 11.76
CA ASN A 369 -25.00 1.52 10.47
C ASN A 369 -23.49 1.52 10.25
N ILE A 370 -23.07 1.12 9.06
CA ILE A 370 -21.69 1.34 8.61
C ILE A 370 -21.49 2.84 8.41
N LYS A 371 -20.29 3.33 8.75
CA LYS A 371 -19.93 4.73 8.60
C LYS A 371 -20.10 5.18 7.16
N LYS A 372 -20.72 6.34 6.97
CA LYS A 372 -20.96 6.95 5.66
C LYS A 372 -19.65 7.15 4.87
N ALA A 373 -18.55 7.51 5.55
CA ALA A 373 -17.23 7.63 4.92
C ALA A 373 -16.78 6.33 4.24
N THR A 374 -16.94 5.19 4.91
CA THR A 374 -16.63 3.87 4.36
C THR A 374 -17.52 3.52 3.17
N LEU A 375 -18.81 3.90 3.21
CA LEU A 375 -19.72 3.69 2.08
C LEU A 375 -19.34 4.55 0.86
N LEU A 376 -18.97 5.82 1.08
CA LEU A 376 -18.48 6.69 0.00
C LEU A 376 -17.17 6.18 -0.60
N ALA A 377 -16.22 5.75 0.24
CA ALA A 377 -14.96 5.16 -0.23
C ALA A 377 -15.21 3.91 -1.09
N HIS A 378 -16.15 3.04 -0.67
CA HIS A 378 -16.56 1.88 -1.47
C HIS A 378 -17.09 2.25 -2.85
N ILE A 379 -17.87 3.34 -2.94
CA ILE A 379 -18.41 3.84 -4.21
C ILE A 379 -17.27 4.38 -5.10
N LEU A 380 -16.42 5.26 -4.55
CA LEU A 380 -15.30 5.87 -5.28
C LEU A 380 -14.29 4.83 -5.78
N HIS A 381 -13.90 3.87 -4.93
CA HIS A 381 -13.00 2.77 -5.33
C HIS A 381 -13.60 1.89 -6.42
N GLY A 382 -14.94 1.77 -6.45
CA GLY A 382 -15.63 1.05 -7.51
C GLY A 382 -15.50 1.72 -8.87
N ALA A 383 -15.70 3.04 -8.91
CA ALA A 383 -15.52 3.82 -10.13
C ALA A 383 -14.05 3.84 -10.59
N GLU A 384 -13.11 4.04 -9.66
CA GLU A 384 -11.67 3.97 -9.94
C GLU A 384 -11.28 2.59 -10.50
N SER A 385 -11.71 1.51 -9.86
CA SER A 385 -11.45 0.15 -10.34
C SER A 385 -12.08 -0.10 -11.72
N TRP A 386 -13.26 0.47 -11.99
CA TRP A 386 -13.89 0.36 -13.30
C TRP A 386 -13.08 1.05 -14.39
N ILE A 387 -12.50 2.22 -14.10
CA ILE A 387 -11.56 2.91 -14.99
C ILE A 387 -10.29 2.06 -15.18
N LEU A 388 -9.67 1.60 -14.09
CA LEU A 388 -8.44 0.80 -14.14
C LEU A 388 -8.63 -0.49 -14.97
N GLN A 389 -9.76 -1.18 -14.82
CA GLN A 389 -10.09 -2.35 -15.65
C GLN A 389 -10.13 -2.01 -17.15
N ASN A 390 -10.60 -0.81 -17.52
CA ASN A 390 -10.62 -0.37 -18.91
C ASN A 390 -9.25 0.13 -19.38
N MET A 391 -8.43 0.73 -18.50
CA MET A 391 -7.02 1.00 -18.79
C MET A 391 -6.28 -0.30 -19.12
N ILE A 392 -6.50 -1.37 -18.34
CA ILE A 392 -5.90 -2.69 -18.59
C ILE A 392 -6.30 -3.24 -19.97
N ARG A 393 -7.57 -3.10 -20.36
CA ARG A 393 -8.04 -3.53 -21.68
C ARG A 393 -7.38 -2.75 -22.82
N TYR A 394 -7.23 -1.44 -22.64
CA TYR A 394 -6.69 -0.55 -23.66
C TYR A 394 -5.18 -0.71 -23.84
N LEU A 395 -4.44 -0.76 -22.73
CA LEU A 395 -2.98 -0.74 -22.73
C LEU A 395 -2.37 -2.14 -22.94
N GLY A 396 -3.09 -3.20 -22.56
CA GLY A 396 -2.68 -4.59 -22.78
C GLY A 396 -1.26 -4.88 -22.30
N ASP A 397 -0.44 -5.43 -23.20
CA ASP A 397 0.94 -5.84 -22.93
C ASP A 397 1.90 -4.68 -22.64
N ASN A 398 1.46 -3.42 -22.80
CA ASN A 398 2.26 -2.27 -22.38
C ASN A 398 2.34 -2.14 -20.85
N ILE A 399 1.44 -2.77 -20.10
CA ILE A 399 1.41 -2.69 -18.63
C ILE A 399 2.50 -3.55 -18.01
N VAL A 400 3.31 -2.93 -17.15
CA VAL A 400 4.33 -3.57 -16.33
C VAL A 400 3.85 -3.80 -14.90
N LEU A 401 3.19 -2.81 -14.30
CA LEU A 401 2.74 -2.84 -12.91
C LEU A 401 1.37 -2.17 -12.78
N LEU A 402 0.43 -2.82 -12.08
CA LEU A 402 -0.79 -2.16 -11.62
C LEU A 402 -0.50 -1.36 -10.35
N GLN A 403 -0.94 -0.10 -10.33
CA GLN A 403 -0.96 0.77 -9.15
C GLN A 403 -2.42 0.95 -8.67
N HIS A 404 -2.67 1.80 -7.67
CA HIS A 404 -4.03 1.97 -7.12
C HIS A 404 -4.93 2.71 -8.11
N ASP A 405 -4.55 3.94 -8.46
CA ASP A 405 -5.23 4.87 -9.35
C ASP A 405 -4.49 5.06 -10.68
N GLY A 406 -3.66 4.09 -11.07
CA GLY A 406 -2.81 4.17 -12.25
C GLY A 406 -2.13 2.86 -12.63
N VAL A 407 -1.21 2.95 -13.59
CA VAL A 407 -0.38 1.83 -14.06
C VAL A 407 1.01 2.32 -14.45
N THR A 408 2.02 1.46 -14.29
CA THR A 408 3.32 1.66 -14.92
C THR A 408 3.34 0.96 -16.28
N CYS A 409 3.72 1.69 -17.33
CA CYS A 409 3.81 1.24 -18.70
C CYS A 409 5.26 1.13 -19.20
N LEU A 410 5.52 0.21 -20.12
CA LEU A 410 6.84 0.04 -20.75
C LEU A 410 7.16 1.20 -21.71
N LYS A 411 6.15 1.71 -22.41
CA LYS A 411 6.26 2.78 -23.39
C LYS A 411 5.32 3.94 -23.02
N PRO A 412 5.63 5.17 -23.44
CA PRO A 412 4.75 6.30 -23.21
C PRO A 412 3.39 6.07 -23.88
N VAL A 413 2.35 6.67 -23.30
CA VAL A 413 0.94 6.49 -23.68
C VAL A 413 0.38 7.82 -24.16
N ASP A 414 -0.42 7.78 -25.22
CA ASP A 414 -1.25 8.92 -25.62
C ASP A 414 -2.40 9.08 -24.61
N THR A 415 -2.27 10.08 -23.73
CA THR A 415 -3.20 10.31 -22.63
C THR A 415 -4.55 10.82 -23.09
N GLU A 416 -4.63 11.53 -24.22
CA GLU A 416 -5.90 12.05 -24.74
C GLU A 416 -6.74 10.92 -25.34
N LEU A 417 -6.13 10.06 -26.15
CA LEU A 417 -6.81 8.87 -26.69
C LEU A 417 -7.26 7.92 -25.57
N LEU A 418 -6.43 7.75 -24.54
CA LEU A 418 -6.80 6.97 -23.36
C LEU A 418 -7.99 7.61 -22.63
N SER A 419 -7.97 8.92 -22.41
CA SER A 419 -9.07 9.66 -21.79
C SER A 419 -10.39 9.52 -22.57
N ASP A 420 -10.36 9.67 -23.88
CA ASP A 420 -11.53 9.50 -24.75
C ASP A 420 -12.08 8.06 -24.69
N TYR A 421 -11.19 7.07 -24.73
CA TYR A 421 -11.58 5.67 -24.59
C TYR A 421 -12.24 5.40 -23.23
N ILE A 422 -11.65 5.92 -22.14
CA ILE A 422 -12.19 5.75 -20.80
C ILE A 422 -13.55 6.42 -20.66
N GLU A 423 -13.73 7.64 -21.18
CA GLU A 423 -15.01 8.33 -21.16
C GLU A 423 -16.07 7.53 -21.91
N GLN A 424 -15.75 7.02 -23.11
CA GLN A 424 -16.66 6.18 -23.90
C GLN A 424 -17.11 4.92 -23.14
N LYS A 425 -16.19 4.23 -22.45
CA LYS A 425 -16.49 2.93 -21.80
C LYS A 425 -17.06 3.07 -20.39
N THR A 426 -16.73 4.13 -19.67
CA THR A 426 -17.04 4.27 -18.24
C THR A 426 -17.97 5.42 -17.93
N GLN A 427 -18.21 6.31 -18.90
CA GLN A 427 -18.93 7.57 -18.72
C GLN A 427 -18.23 8.55 -17.77
N TYR A 428 -17.01 8.24 -17.32
CA TYR A 428 -16.17 9.13 -16.55
C TYR A 428 -15.14 9.78 -17.44
N ARG A 429 -15.14 11.11 -17.45
CA ARG A 429 -14.09 11.90 -18.07
C ARG A 429 -12.98 12.13 -17.07
N VAL A 430 -11.80 11.60 -17.33
CA VAL A 430 -10.61 11.75 -16.49
C VAL A 430 -9.44 12.26 -17.31
N ARG A 431 -8.43 12.82 -16.63
CA ARG A 431 -7.14 13.18 -17.22
C ARG A 431 -6.05 12.34 -16.58
N PHE A 432 -4.97 12.14 -17.32
CA PHE A 432 -3.84 11.35 -16.87
C PHE A 432 -2.59 12.22 -16.73
N GLU A 433 -1.85 11.99 -15.66
CA GLU A 433 -0.47 12.47 -15.51
C GLU A 433 0.45 11.34 -15.99
N ILE A 434 1.43 11.68 -16.83
CA ILE A 434 2.47 10.74 -17.27
C ILE A 434 3.84 11.21 -16.79
N GLU A 435 4.58 10.30 -16.17
CA GLU A 435 5.92 10.58 -15.62
C GLU A 435 6.88 9.45 -16.02
N GLU A 436 7.99 9.80 -16.65
CA GLU A 436 9.06 8.85 -16.89
C GLU A 436 9.80 8.55 -15.59
N LEU A 437 9.97 7.26 -15.29
CA LEU A 437 10.66 6.77 -14.11
C LEU A 437 12.17 6.91 -14.31
N ALA A 438 12.72 8.07 -13.95
CA ALA A 438 14.16 8.33 -14.02
C ALA A 438 14.90 7.72 -12.82
N ALA A 439 16.14 7.25 -13.07
CA ALA A 439 17.09 6.80 -12.05
C ALA A 439 18.06 7.93 -11.65
N GLU A 440 17.56 9.15 -11.50
CA GLU A 440 18.34 10.29 -11.01
C GLU A 440 18.11 10.45 -9.51
N PHE A 441 19.15 10.21 -8.72
CA PHE A 441 19.06 10.18 -7.26
C PHE A 441 19.56 11.48 -6.61
N THR A 442 19.46 12.61 -7.31
CA THR A 442 20.04 13.91 -6.90
C THR A 442 19.45 14.48 -5.62
N ASP A 443 18.22 14.10 -5.26
CA ASP A 443 17.53 14.54 -4.04
C ASP A 443 17.05 13.37 -3.16
N ILE A 444 17.99 12.64 -2.55
CA ILE A 444 17.70 11.59 -1.55
C ILE A 444 17.15 12.15 -0.21
N ARG A 445 16.71 13.41 -0.19
CA ARG A 445 16.15 14.11 0.98
C ARG A 445 14.68 13.78 1.22
N ASP A 446 13.96 13.34 0.19
CA ASP A 446 12.54 12.99 0.28
C ASP A 446 12.33 11.47 0.35
N THR A 447 12.94 10.82 1.36
CA THR A 447 12.64 9.41 1.68
C THR A 447 11.29 9.24 2.40
N THR A 448 10.52 10.31 2.59
CA THR A 448 9.12 10.26 2.99
C THR A 448 8.26 9.81 1.83
N SER A 449 8.46 8.58 1.39
CA SER A 449 7.49 7.89 0.57
C SER A 449 6.22 7.73 1.39
N ILE A 450 5.24 8.58 1.10
CA ILE A 450 3.87 8.34 1.45
C ILE A 450 3.16 8.10 0.12
N ASP A 451 3.43 6.95 -0.47
CA ASP A 451 2.41 6.33 -1.32
C ASP A 451 1.35 5.86 -0.33
N LEU A 452 0.41 6.77 -0.10
CA LEU A 452 -0.77 6.54 0.70
C LEU A 452 -1.46 5.35 0.07
N ASP A 453 -1.32 4.18 0.68
CA ASP A 453 -2.27 3.11 0.46
C ASP A 453 -3.65 3.73 0.76
N TYR A 454 -4.39 4.05 -0.29
CA TYR A 454 -5.66 4.76 -0.16
C TYR A 454 -6.70 3.89 0.55
N ASP A 455 -6.53 2.57 0.55
CA ASP A 455 -7.28 1.67 1.43
C ASP A 455 -6.84 1.88 2.89
N SER A 456 -5.56 2.16 3.15
CA SER A 456 -5.06 2.56 4.47
C SER A 456 -5.53 3.95 4.92
N LEU A 457 -5.66 4.96 4.04
CA LEU A 457 -6.26 6.25 4.44
C LEU A 457 -7.76 6.13 4.71
N SER A 458 -8.46 5.41 3.83
CA SER A 458 -9.86 5.07 4.00
C SER A 458 -10.05 4.34 5.33
N GLU A 459 -9.27 3.30 5.64
CA GLU A 459 -9.38 2.58 6.90
C GLU A 459 -8.89 3.40 8.12
N MET A 460 -7.84 4.21 7.98
CA MET A 460 -7.31 5.08 9.06
C MET A 460 -8.36 6.07 9.53
N TYR A 461 -9.07 6.70 8.59
CA TYR A 461 -10.15 7.65 8.90
C TYR A 461 -11.54 7.01 9.02
N SER A 462 -11.72 5.78 8.51
CA SER A 462 -12.91 4.96 8.80
C SER A 462 -12.88 4.34 10.19
N LYS A 463 -11.71 4.05 10.77
CA LYS A 463 -11.58 3.45 12.13
C LYS A 463 -11.38 4.52 13.20
N SER A 464 -10.67 5.60 12.91
CA SER A 464 -10.45 6.73 13.83
C SER A 464 -11.66 7.68 13.86
N SER A 465 -12.78 7.27 14.48
CA SER A 465 -13.86 8.11 15.06
C SER A 465 -14.95 7.24 15.66
#